data_AF-A0A314LC25-F1
#
_entry.id   AF-A0A314LC25-F1
#
_cell.length_a   1.000
_cell.length_b   1.000
_cell.length_c   1.000
_cell.angle_alpha   90.00
_cell.angle_beta   90.00
_cell.angle_gamma   90.00
#
_symmetry.space_group_name_H-M   'P 1'
#
loop_
_entity.id
_entity.type
_entity.pdbx_description
1 polymer ?
#
loop_
_entity_poly.entity_id
_entity_poly.type
_entity_poly.pdbx_seq_one_letter_code
_entity_poly.pdbx_strand_id
1 'polypeptide(L)'
;MELVLCLEESMNQRLLNMHVVASRSNDVYLADFLEREFLFEHVDAIKKTSAYVAQLRRVGQGHGIWQFHQMLLNEEAKKEARSARFTSTMKADPIEEDEES
;
A
#
# COMPACT_ATOMS: atom_id res chain seq x y z
N MET A 1 6.85 10.41 12.03
CA MET A 1 5.70 9.66 11.48
C MET A 1 4.46 10.54 11.34
N GLU A 2 4.20 11.48 12.26
CA GLU A 2 3.05 12.40 12.16
C GLU A 2 3.04 13.24 10.87
N LEU A 3 4.21 13.69 10.39
CA LEU A 3 4.31 14.40 9.10
C LEU A 3 3.78 13.56 7.93
N VAL A 4 4.09 12.26 7.90
CA VAL A 4 3.63 11.36 6.83
C VAL A 4 2.11 11.25 6.87
N LEU A 5 1.52 11.11 8.06
CA LEU A 5 0.07 11.06 8.22
C LEU A 5 -0.60 12.33 7.67
N CYS A 6 -0.07 13.52 8.00
CA CYS A 6 -0.62 14.78 7.48
C CYS A 6 -0.49 14.90 5.95
N LEU A 7 0.59 14.35 5.37
CA LEU A 7 0.76 14.33 3.91
C LEU A 7 -0.27 13.41 3.25
N GLU A 8 -0.48 12.21 3.79
CA GLU A 8 -1.49 11.27 3.29
C GLU A 8 -2.91 11.85 3.38
N GLU A 9 -3.27 12.49 4.50
CA GLU A 9 -4.55 13.17 4.66
C GLU A 9 -4.73 14.32 3.63
N SER A 10 -3.68 15.12 3.41
CA SER A 10 -3.68 16.18 2.40
C SER A 10 -3.81 15.63 0.97
N MET A 11 -3.15 14.52 0.65
CA MET A 11 -3.26 13.88 -0.66
C MET A 11 -4.67 13.35 -0.89
N ASN A 12 -5.26 12.66 0.09
CA ASN A 12 -6.64 12.20 0.03
C ASN A 12 -7.62 13.37 -0.21
N GLN A 13 -7.44 14.50 0.49
CA GLN A 13 -8.28 15.67 0.28
C GLN A 13 -8.15 16.24 -1.14
N ARG A 14 -6.94 16.25 -1.70
CA ARG A 14 -6.70 16.70 -3.09
C ARG A 14 -7.32 15.75 -4.11
N LEU A 15 -7.26 14.43 -3.88
CA LEU A 15 -7.90 13.44 -4.74
C LEU A 15 -9.43 13.57 -4.73
N LEU A 16 -10.03 13.78 -3.56
CA LEU A 16 -11.47 14.06 -3.45
C LEU A 16 -11.87 15.33 -4.21
N ASN A 17 -11.06 16.39 -4.11
CA ASN A 17 -11.31 17.61 -4.88
C ASN A 17 -11.21 17.36 -6.39
N MET A 18 -10.25 16.54 -6.83
CA MET A 18 -10.10 16.16 -8.23
C MET A 18 -11.28 15.32 -8.72
N HIS A 19 -11.77 14.39 -7.90
CA HIS A 19 -12.98 13.60 -8.19
C HIS A 19 -14.22 14.47 -8.35
N VAL A 20 -14.39 15.48 -7.48
CA VAL A 20 -15.48 16.47 -7.60
C VAL A 20 -15.37 17.25 -8.92
N VAL A 21 -14.17 17.62 -9.35
CA VAL A 21 -13.96 18.29 -10.64
C VAL A 21 -14.27 17.36 -11.81
N ALA A 22 -13.84 16.10 -11.76
CA ALA A 22 -14.17 15.09 -12.78
C ALA A 22 -15.69 14.88 -12.90
N SER A 23 -16.37 14.77 -11.76
CA SER A 23 -17.82 14.64 -11.69
C SER A 23 -18.55 15.87 -12.25
N ARG A 24 -18.07 17.09 -11.98
CA ARG A 24 -18.61 18.33 -12.57
C ARG A 24 -18.41 18.42 -14.08
N SER A 25 -17.29 17.90 -14.58
CA SER A 25 -16.99 17.83 -16.01
C SER A 25 -17.68 16.64 -16.71
N ASN A 26 -18.42 15.82 -15.94
CA ASN A 26 -19.11 14.61 -16.41
C ASN A 26 -18.16 13.58 -17.05
N ASP A 27 -16.90 13.54 -16.59
CA ASP A 27 -15.89 12.56 -17.02
C ASP A 27 -15.95 11.32 -16.11
N VAL A 28 -16.68 10.31 -16.59
CA VAL A 28 -16.90 9.05 -15.88
C VAL A 28 -15.64 8.20 -15.82
N TYR A 29 -14.78 8.26 -16.83
CA TYR A 29 -13.58 7.44 -16.90
C TYR A 29 -12.54 7.92 -15.87
N LEU A 30 -12.35 9.23 -15.78
CA LEU A 30 -11.44 9.81 -14.79
C LEU A 30 -11.90 9.56 -13.35
N ALA A 31 -13.21 9.65 -13.10
CA ALA A 31 -13.76 9.39 -11.77
C ALA A 31 -13.55 7.93 -11.33
N ASP A 32 -13.85 6.96 -12.21
CA ASP A 32 -13.67 5.52 -11.93
C ASP A 32 -12.18 5.16 -11.76
N PHE A 33 -11.30 5.77 -12.56
CA PHE A 33 -9.85 5.59 -12.42
C PHE A 33 -9.32 6.08 -11.07
N LEU A 34 -9.76 7.26 -10.62
CA LEU A 34 -9.37 7.80 -9.32
C LEU A 34 -9.86 6.94 -8.14
N GLU A 35 -11.08 6.41 -8.23
CA GLU A 35 -11.66 5.55 -7.20
C GLU A 35 -10.91 4.23 -7.06
N ARG A 36 -10.62 3.56 -8.18
CA ARG A 36 -10.00 2.23 -8.20
C ARG A 36 -8.53 2.24 -7.84
N GLU A 37 -7.77 3.14 -8.45
CA GLU A 37 -6.31 3.12 -8.34
C GLU A 37 -5.80 3.89 -7.12
N PHE A 38 -6.44 5.01 -6.75
CA PHE A 38 -5.85 5.93 -5.76
C PHE A 38 -6.64 6.03 -4.46
N LEU A 39 -7.96 6.21 -4.53
CA LEU A 39 -8.77 6.51 -3.34
C LEU A 39 -8.74 5.35 -2.33
N PHE A 40 -8.86 4.11 -2.79
CA PHE A 40 -8.80 2.94 -1.92
C PHE A 40 -7.43 2.75 -1.28
N GLU A 41 -6.36 2.88 -2.08
CA GLU A 41 -4.98 2.74 -1.61
C GLU A 41 -4.63 3.78 -0.54
N HIS A 42 -5.01 5.06 -0.75
CA HIS A 42 -4.74 6.11 0.21
C HIS A 42 -5.51 5.94 1.52
N VAL A 43 -6.75 5.46 1.49
CA VAL A 43 -7.50 5.16 2.73
C VAL A 43 -6.79 4.07 3.55
N ASP A 44 -6.28 3.03 2.88
CA ASP A 44 -5.50 1.99 3.53
C ASP A 44 -4.14 2.50 4.04
N ALA A 45 -3.48 3.40 3.31
CA ALA A 45 -2.23 4.03 3.70
C ALA A 45 -2.40 4.92 4.94
N ILE A 46 -3.46 5.74 5.00
CA ILE A 46 -3.81 6.55 6.18
C ILE A 46 -4.04 5.65 7.38
N LYS A 47 -4.80 4.56 7.21
CA LYS A 47 -5.07 3.61 8.30
C LYS A 47 -3.78 2.99 8.84
N LYS A 48 -2.90 2.49 7.96
CA LYS A 48 -1.59 1.93 8.35
C LYS A 48 -0.72 2.96 9.08
N THR A 49 -0.61 4.16 8.52
CA THR A 49 0.21 5.24 9.08
C THR A 49 -0.33 5.71 10.44
N SER A 50 -1.66 5.81 10.60
CA SER A 50 -2.30 6.16 11.86
C SER A 50 -2.03 5.11 12.95
N ALA A 51 -2.04 3.82 12.60
CA ALA A 51 -1.70 2.73 13.51
C ALA A 51 -0.24 2.80 13.95
N TYR A 52 0.68 3.11 13.03
CA TYR A 52 2.09 3.34 13.36
C TYR A 52 2.30 4.55 14.29
N VAL A 53 1.61 5.67 14.04
CA VAL A 53 1.64 6.84 14.93
C VAL A 53 1.13 6.47 16.32
N ALA A 54 0.00 5.77 16.42
CA ALA A 54 -0.56 5.33 17.70
C ALA A 54 0.38 4.37 18.45
N GLN A 55 1.01 3.44 17.73
CA GLN A 55 1.99 2.52 18.31
C GLN A 55 3.20 3.29 18.84
N LEU A 56 3.79 4.19 18.05
CA LEU A 56 4.94 5.01 18.47
C LEU A 56 4.60 5.88 19.69
N ARG A 57 3.41 6.49 19.74
CA ARG A 57 2.94 7.23 20.92
C ARG A 57 2.81 6.35 22.16
N ARG A 58 2.45 5.06 22.00
CA ARG A 58 2.32 4.09 23.10
C ARG A 58 3.67 3.57 23.60
N VAL A 59 4.63 3.30 22.72
CA VAL A 59 5.92 2.72 23.13
C VAL A 59 6.89 3.76 23.69
N GLY A 60 6.66 5.04 23.44
CA GLY A 60 7.51 6.13 23.94
C GLY A 60 8.89 6.17 23.28
N GLN A 61 9.84 6.85 23.93
CA GLN A 61 11.20 7.02 23.40
C GLN A 61 12.16 5.91 23.86
N GLY A 62 13.24 5.69 23.11
CA GLY A 62 14.30 4.74 23.46
C GLY A 62 14.06 3.34 22.87
N HIS A 63 14.09 2.30 23.71
CA HIS A 63 14.05 0.90 23.26
C HIS A 63 12.78 0.55 22.47
N GLY A 64 11.65 1.19 22.80
CA GLY A 64 10.39 0.99 22.10
C GLY A 64 10.46 1.33 20.61
N ILE A 65 11.22 2.38 20.25
CA ILE A 65 11.42 2.78 18.85
C ILE A 65 12.28 1.76 18.12
N TRP A 66 13.32 1.23 18.79
CA TRP A 66 14.16 0.18 18.19
C TRP A 66 13.35 -1.09 17.91
N GLN A 67 12.50 -1.52 18.85
CA GLN A 67 11.64 -2.69 18.65
C GLN A 67 10.62 -2.46 17.52
N PHE A 68 10.07 -1.24 17.43
CA PHE A 68 9.20 -0.85 16.31
C PHE A 68 9.95 -0.89 14.97
N HIS A 69 11.19 -0.42 14.92
CA HIS A 69 12.03 -0.49 13.72
C HIS A 69 12.32 -1.94 13.29
N GLN A 70 12.62 -2.83 14.26
CA GLN A 70 12.81 -4.25 13.98
C GLN A 70 11.52 -4.92 13.49
N MET A 71 10.36 -4.56 14.04
CA MET A 71 9.07 -5.05 13.57
C MET A 71 8.84 -4.67 12.10
N LEU A 72 9.16 -3.44 11.71
CA LEU A 72 8.98 -2.94 10.35
C LEU A 72 9.85 -3.70 9.33
N LEU A 73 11.14 -3.87 9.64
CA LEU A 73 12.07 -4.65 8.81
C LEU A 73 11.58 -6.10 8.61
N ASN A 74 11.06 -6.71 9.67
CA ASN A 74 10.53 -8.07 9.61
C ASN A 74 9.24 -8.16 8.77
N GLU A 75 8.41 -7.12 8.76
CA GLU A 75 7.25 -7.09 7.85
C GLU A 75 7.66 -6.99 6.39
N GLU A 76 8.67 -6.17 6.07
CA GLU A 76 9.20 -6.04 4.70
C GLU A 76 9.81 -7.35 4.21
N ALA A 77 10.66 -7.98 5.03
CA ALA A 77 11.25 -9.28 4.71
C ALA A 77 10.18 -10.37 4.50
N LYS A 78 9.09 -10.36 5.28
CA LYS A 78 7.96 -11.30 5.09
C LYS A 78 7.22 -11.07 3.78
N LYS A 79 7.06 -9.80 3.35
CA LYS A 79 6.43 -9.48 2.06
C LYS A 79 7.31 -9.96 0.90
N GLU A 80 8.61 -9.73 0.97
CA GLU A 80 9.58 -10.22 -0.02
C GLU A 80 9.57 -11.75 -0.10
N ALA A 81 9.64 -12.44 1.05
CA ALA A 81 9.60 -13.89 1.10
C ALA A 81 8.28 -14.46 0.55
N ARG A 82 7.14 -13.81 0.82
CA ARG A 82 5.83 -14.22 0.30
C ARG A 82 5.74 -14.01 -1.22
N SER A 83 6.31 -12.92 -1.73
CA SER A 83 6.41 -12.65 -3.18
C SER A 83 7.31 -13.68 -3.88
N ALA A 84 8.49 -13.96 -3.33
CA ALA A 84 9.42 -14.96 -3.86
C ALA A 84 8.84 -16.38 -3.88
N ARG A 85 8.03 -16.73 -2.87
CA ARG A 85 7.35 -18.03 -2.81
C ARG A 85 6.26 -18.17 -3.87
N PHE A 86 5.56 -17.09 -4.19
CA PHE A 86 4.52 -17.06 -5.21
C PHE A 86 5.09 -17.21 -6.63
N THR A 87 6.24 -16.57 -6.92
CA THR A 87 6.91 -16.69 -8.23
C THR A 87 7.55 -18.06 -8.43
N SER A 88 8.05 -18.69 -7.36
CA SER A 88 8.61 -20.05 -7.43
C SER A 88 7.56 -21.12 -7.74
N THR A 89 6.30 -20.93 -7.36
CA THR A 89 5.22 -21.89 -7.64
C THR A 89 4.62 -21.76 -9.05
N MET A 90 4.82 -20.63 -9.73
CA MET A 90 4.33 -20.43 -11.11
C MET A 90 5.34 -20.85 -12.18
N LYS A 91 6.61 -21.11 -11.82
CA LYS A 91 7.68 -21.45 -12.76
C LYS A 91 7.91 -22.97 -12.91
N ALA A 92 7.01 -23.79 -12.37
CA ALA A 92 7.22 -25.23 -12.15
C ALA A 92 6.30 -26.15 -12.98
N ASP A 93 5.67 -25.65 -14.05
CA ASP A 93 5.07 -26.51 -15.07
C ASP A 93 5.92 -26.39 -16.34
N PRO A 94 6.87 -27.32 -16.60
CA PRO A 94 7.42 -27.49 -17.93
C PRO A 94 6.25 -27.89 -18.83
N ILE A 95 5.94 -27.06 -19.82
CA ILE A 95 5.16 -27.50 -20.97
C ILE A 95 6.06 -28.55 -21.64
N GLU A 96 5.72 -29.83 -21.50
CA GLU A 96 6.20 -30.87 -22.41
C GLU A 96 5.77 -30.42 -23.81
N GLU A 97 6.67 -29.76 -24.53
CA GLU A 97 6.56 -29.64 -25.97
C GLU A 97 6.67 -31.07 -26.50
N ASP A 98 5.51 -31.66 -26.79
CA ASP A 98 5.39 -32.86 -27.61
C ASP A 98 6.15 -32.60 -28.92
N GLU A 99 7.37 -33.13 -29.02
CA GLU A 99 8.07 -33.31 -30.29
C GLU A 99 7.28 -34.34 -31.11
N GLU A 100 6.30 -33.88 -31.88
CA GLU A 100 5.72 -34.65 -32.98
C GLU A 100 6.26 -34.13 -34.32
N SER A 101 7.32 -34.77 -34.82
CA SER A 101 7.66 -34.92 -36.25
C SER A 101 8.65 -36.06 -36.48
#